data_AF-A0A0L0D301-F1
#
_entry.id   AF-A0A0L0D301-F1
#
_cell.length_a   1.000
_cell.length_b   1.000
_cell.length_c   1.000
_cell.angle_alpha   90.00
_cell.angle_beta   90.00
_cell.angle_gamma   90.00
#
_symmetry.space_group_name_H-M   'P 1'
#
loop_
_entity.id
_entity.type
_entity.pdbx_description
1 polymer ?
#
loop_
_entity_poly.entity_id
_entity_poly.type
_entity_poly.pdbx_seq_one_letter_code
_entity_poly.pdbx_strand_id
1 'polypeptide(L)'
;MSDSGSGDIEVVTTPGAAALESCASASDGSKTRPKSCDGASVPHVVDGVVEDGGDEAATGDVGAASSTHQDDGKGKGKGKGKGKGKAAGSNPLASIIGDTLENLTGIAAGEGGSEGGEGAQPAVPTKVLPSLRRFSEMVAEKGSERGLSIRYEAETKRLVVELPGPVAPTSHQPHPFVDLVPYYNAYAISEDDDGSRDVVISELLDLCEAKIMPLGTYDEMKSRLVPRLRLASYYELFDMQCELRGDDEVVIPTRDVATSPDLVAELALEDDTTVATVTNKHLLAWGVSFDQALDDAAAALAARTNGDGKWRAVPGTTKGSYLAQFRDGADSARMLCKAMIRKLKVKGRPVVLVPDREVLLVTGSEDPEGLLAVLNLVASILSRLPSPVLGVWTLNKKGHYLPYEPPKFDGKSSGGGASSASGGADGVAELPVPTKVYLLYKNLVTRGIGQQYHSQKKMLDKVNEKNEVKVMPATMTVMQHPKTGDVITYCIWQLGTEALLPVTDIVLLCNPENLARPIVGQAPFDLLMEVMSDGVELVPTHPPRYSCPKDVFPTPEQIVRLSGSFEAPEMKDAAIKLRDMLTTAQRARERQEFQDSVM
;
A
#
# COMPACT_ATOMS: atom_id res chain seq x y z
N MET A 1 -40.84 -41.37 29.83
CA MET A 1 -40.46 -41.69 31.21
C MET A 1 -39.06 -42.26 31.15
N SER A 2 -38.10 -41.67 31.88
CA SER A 2 -36.85 -42.27 32.41
C SER A 2 -35.92 -43.00 31.43
N ASP A 3 -34.60 -42.90 31.47
CA ASP A 3 -33.62 -42.14 32.23
C ASP A 3 -32.25 -42.51 31.61
N SER A 4 -31.26 -41.67 31.88
CA SER A 4 -29.79 -41.83 31.92
C SER A 4 -29.06 -43.16 31.63
N GLY A 5 -27.81 -43.00 31.18
CA GLY A 5 -26.71 -43.97 31.28
C GLY A 5 -25.60 -43.58 30.29
N SER A 6 -24.59 -42.80 30.71
CA SER A 6 -23.30 -43.24 31.27
C SER A 6 -22.27 -43.55 30.17
N GLY A 7 -21.12 -42.88 30.23
CA GLY A 7 -20.08 -42.90 29.21
C GLY A 7 -19.23 -44.16 29.18
N ASP A 8 -18.24 -44.15 28.29
CA ASP A 8 -17.03 -44.96 28.41
C ASP A 8 -15.86 -44.29 27.68
N ILE A 9 -14.71 -44.38 28.34
CA ILE A 9 -13.36 -44.08 27.87
C ILE A 9 -12.87 -45.32 27.10
N GLU A 10 -12.12 -45.14 26.01
CA GLU A 10 -11.18 -46.19 25.59
C GLU A 10 -9.90 -45.64 24.94
N VAL A 11 -8.87 -46.48 25.03
CA VAL A 11 -7.44 -46.21 25.08
C VAL A 11 -6.75 -46.67 23.78
N VAL A 12 -5.75 -45.89 23.35
CA VAL A 12 -4.53 -46.17 22.54
C VAL A 12 -4.43 -47.49 21.76
N THR A 13 -4.11 -47.40 20.46
CA THR A 13 -3.05 -48.21 19.80
C THR A 13 -2.48 -47.50 18.56
N THR A 14 -1.15 -47.37 18.50
CA THR A 14 -0.38 -47.12 17.27
C THR A 14 -0.01 -48.45 16.61
N PRO A 15 0.20 -48.45 15.27
CA PRO A 15 1.23 -49.31 14.71
C PRO A 15 2.14 -48.58 13.70
N GLY A 16 3.45 -48.66 13.97
CA GLY A 16 4.39 -49.40 13.12
C GLY A 16 4.69 -48.87 11.72
N ALA A 17 5.88 -48.29 11.59
CA ALA A 17 6.58 -48.02 10.33
C ALA A 17 6.79 -49.30 9.47
N ALA A 18 6.69 -49.13 8.15
CA ALA A 18 7.28 -50.02 7.17
C ALA A 18 7.93 -49.18 6.06
N ALA A 19 9.23 -49.42 5.86
CA ALA A 19 10.03 -48.88 4.76
C ALA A 19 9.75 -49.64 3.46
N LEU A 20 9.79 -48.94 2.32
CA LEU A 20 10.10 -49.52 1.02
C LEU A 20 10.78 -48.48 0.11
N GLU A 21 11.76 -48.97 -0.64
CA GLU A 21 12.81 -48.27 -1.36
C GLU A 21 12.39 -47.66 -2.71
N SER A 22 13.19 -46.68 -3.15
CA SER A 22 13.68 -46.50 -4.53
C SER A 22 12.69 -46.25 -5.68
N CYS A 23 12.69 -45.02 -6.21
CA CYS A 23 13.01 -44.78 -7.62
C CYS A 23 13.48 -43.34 -7.86
N ALA A 24 14.64 -43.22 -8.49
CA ALA A 24 15.19 -41.97 -9.00
C ALA A 24 14.48 -41.56 -10.31
N SER A 25 14.18 -40.27 -10.45
CA SER A 25 14.20 -39.60 -11.75
C SER A 25 14.37 -38.09 -11.57
N ALA A 26 15.45 -37.59 -12.14
CA ALA A 26 15.73 -36.17 -12.32
C ALA A 26 14.66 -35.49 -13.20
N SER A 27 14.29 -34.27 -12.84
CA SER A 27 14.03 -33.23 -13.85
C SER A 27 14.16 -31.85 -13.20
N ASP A 28 15.26 -31.23 -13.58
CA ASP A 28 15.51 -29.80 -13.61
C ASP A 28 14.31 -29.02 -14.18
N GLY A 29 14.03 -27.84 -13.61
CA GLY A 29 12.79 -27.11 -13.88
C GLY A 29 12.77 -25.69 -13.33
N SER A 30 13.87 -24.96 -13.52
CA SER A 30 13.88 -23.49 -13.46
C SER A 30 12.73 -22.92 -14.31
N LYS A 31 11.75 -22.27 -13.67
CA LYS A 31 10.73 -21.46 -14.35
C LYS A 31 10.99 -19.99 -14.06
N THR A 32 11.83 -19.41 -14.92
CA THR A 32 11.96 -17.96 -15.10
C THR A 32 10.67 -17.38 -15.66
N ARG A 33 10.19 -16.29 -15.04
CA ARG A 33 9.12 -15.41 -15.51
C ARG A 33 9.47 -14.83 -16.90
N PRO A 34 8.54 -14.72 -17.86
CA PRO A 34 8.84 -14.17 -19.18
C PRO A 34 9.10 -12.66 -19.09
N LYS A 35 10.28 -12.23 -19.57
CA LYS A 35 10.65 -10.83 -19.78
C LYS A 35 9.77 -10.23 -20.88
N SER A 36 9.13 -9.11 -20.61
CA SER A 36 8.51 -8.25 -21.61
C SER A 36 9.57 -7.65 -22.53
N CYS A 37 9.28 -7.64 -23.83
CA CYS A 37 10.19 -7.26 -24.90
C CYS A 37 10.53 -5.76 -24.88
N ASP A 38 11.82 -5.43 -24.74
CA ASP A 38 12.37 -4.11 -25.02
C ASP A 38 12.62 -3.94 -26.53
N GLY A 39 11.86 -3.05 -27.16
CA GLY A 39 12.11 -2.58 -28.52
C GLY A 39 13.04 -1.38 -28.53
N ALA A 40 14.35 -1.62 -28.60
CA ALA A 40 15.33 -0.61 -28.98
C ALA A 40 15.37 -0.47 -30.52
N SER A 41 15.32 0.76 -31.04
CA SER A 41 15.62 1.03 -32.44
C SER A 41 16.52 2.27 -32.52
N VAL A 42 17.74 2.02 -32.96
CA VAL A 42 18.79 3.01 -33.32
C VAL A 42 18.54 3.45 -34.78
N PRO A 43 18.82 4.71 -35.17
CA PRO A 43 18.40 5.24 -36.45
C PRO A 43 19.37 4.88 -37.58
N HIS A 44 18.81 4.60 -38.76
CA HIS A 44 19.57 4.59 -40.01
C HIS A 44 19.27 5.87 -40.81
N VAL A 45 20.35 6.59 -41.11
CA VAL A 45 20.46 7.71 -42.05
C VAL A 45 20.31 7.18 -43.47
N VAL A 46 19.44 7.78 -44.29
CA VAL A 46 19.67 7.97 -45.72
C VAL A 46 18.94 9.22 -46.24
N ASP A 47 19.66 9.97 -47.07
CA ASP A 47 19.35 11.26 -47.68
C ASP A 47 18.13 11.29 -48.62
N GLY A 48 17.51 12.48 -48.72
CA GLY A 48 17.45 13.18 -50.00
C GLY A 48 16.08 13.47 -50.66
N VAL A 49 15.88 14.75 -50.98
CA VAL A 49 15.05 15.35 -52.07
C VAL A 49 13.55 15.54 -51.75
N VAL A 50 13.08 16.72 -51.33
CA VAL A 50 12.72 17.98 -52.07
C VAL A 50 11.46 17.85 -52.94
N GLU A 51 10.44 18.67 -52.59
CA GLU A 51 9.46 19.44 -53.41
C GLU A 51 8.20 19.66 -52.53
N ASP A 52 7.89 20.84 -51.98
CA ASP A 52 7.51 22.17 -52.51
C ASP A 52 5.99 22.34 -52.73
N GLY A 53 5.47 23.51 -52.28
CA GLY A 53 4.12 24.06 -52.49
C GLY A 53 2.95 23.42 -51.71
N GLY A 54 2.01 24.14 -51.11
CA GLY A 54 1.69 25.58 -51.11
C GLY A 54 0.41 25.83 -50.30
N ASP A 55 0.25 27.08 -49.89
CA ASP A 55 -0.90 27.72 -49.23
C ASP A 55 -2.26 27.41 -49.87
N GLU A 56 -3.34 27.39 -49.07
CA GLU A 56 -4.39 28.41 -49.18
C GLU A 56 -5.42 28.33 -48.03
N ALA A 57 -5.75 29.51 -47.53
CA ALA A 57 -6.81 29.81 -46.57
C ALA A 57 -8.15 30.08 -47.28
N ALA A 58 -9.28 29.94 -46.56
CA ALA A 58 -10.46 30.85 -46.58
C ALA A 58 -11.72 30.13 -46.00
N THR A 59 -12.26 30.54 -44.84
CA THR A 59 -13.35 31.52 -44.56
C THR A 59 -14.80 30.99 -44.61
N GLY A 60 -15.62 31.46 -43.63
CA GLY A 60 -17.09 31.60 -43.68
C GLY A 60 -17.84 30.52 -42.86
N ASP A 61 -18.37 30.71 -41.65
CA ASP A 61 -19.18 31.75 -40.98
C ASP A 61 -20.72 31.53 -41.05
N VAL A 62 -21.34 31.82 -39.89
CA VAL A 62 -22.75 32.10 -39.52
C VAL A 62 -23.85 31.02 -39.53
N GLY A 63 -24.53 30.91 -38.39
CA GLY A 63 -25.89 30.36 -38.29
C GLY A 63 -26.47 30.36 -36.86
N ALA A 64 -26.85 31.54 -36.35
CA ALA A 64 -27.57 31.71 -35.09
C ALA A 64 -29.08 31.41 -35.23
N ALA A 65 -29.70 30.89 -34.17
CA ALA A 65 -31.15 31.02 -33.95
C ALA A 65 -31.47 30.99 -32.44
N SER A 66 -32.00 32.11 -31.97
CA SER A 66 -32.70 32.28 -30.71
C SER A 66 -34.21 32.38 -30.97
N SER A 67 -35.05 31.80 -30.11
CA SER A 67 -36.40 32.33 -29.88
C SER A 67 -36.92 31.96 -28.49
N THR A 68 -37.45 32.98 -27.84
CA THR A 68 -38.02 33.07 -26.49
C THR A 68 -39.53 32.78 -26.42
N HIS A 69 -39.96 32.41 -25.21
CA HIS A 69 -41.26 32.67 -24.55
C HIS A 69 -42.56 32.01 -25.05
N GLN A 70 -43.19 31.23 -24.15
CA GLN A 70 -44.41 31.71 -23.49
C GLN A 70 -44.68 31.00 -22.15
N ASP A 71 -45.17 31.79 -21.23
CA ASP A 71 -45.51 31.56 -19.82
C ASP A 71 -47.03 31.41 -19.74
N ASP A 72 -47.56 30.53 -18.87
CA ASP A 72 -48.84 30.71 -18.18
C ASP A 72 -49.17 29.56 -17.20
N GLY A 73 -49.35 29.91 -15.92
CA GLY A 73 -50.61 29.57 -15.24
C GLY A 73 -50.70 28.35 -14.29
N LYS A 74 -50.12 28.46 -13.10
CA LYS A 74 -50.64 28.04 -11.76
C LYS A 74 -51.56 26.80 -11.61
N GLY A 75 -51.10 25.85 -10.78
CA GLY A 75 -51.95 24.95 -9.99
C GLY A 75 -51.23 24.45 -8.72
N LYS A 76 -51.70 24.87 -7.54
CA LYS A 76 -51.17 24.48 -6.21
C LYS A 76 -51.50 23.02 -5.87
N GLY A 77 -50.54 22.29 -5.30
CA GLY A 77 -50.77 21.02 -4.59
C GLY A 77 -49.59 20.63 -3.72
N LYS A 78 -49.76 20.72 -2.38
CA LYS A 78 -48.77 20.34 -1.37
C LYS A 78 -48.59 18.82 -1.33
N GLY A 79 -47.34 18.35 -1.20
CA GLY A 79 -47.01 16.98 -0.81
C GLY A 79 -45.52 16.85 -0.49
N LYS A 80 -45.16 17.06 0.79
CA LYS A 80 -43.81 16.83 1.31
C LYS A 80 -43.57 15.32 1.40
N GLY A 81 -42.57 14.84 0.68
CA GLY A 81 -41.96 13.52 0.88
C GLY A 81 -40.46 13.60 0.59
N LYS A 82 -39.67 14.05 1.56
CA LYS A 82 -38.20 13.96 1.50
C LYS A 82 -37.83 12.50 1.76
N GLY A 83 -37.73 11.69 0.71
CA GLY A 83 -36.99 10.44 0.76
C GLY A 83 -35.49 10.76 0.83
N LYS A 84 -34.89 10.61 2.01
CA LYS A 84 -33.43 10.62 2.16
C LYS A 84 -32.92 9.32 1.52
N GLY A 85 -32.32 9.41 0.33
CA GLY A 85 -31.41 8.37 -0.12
C GLY A 85 -30.24 8.31 0.86
N LYS A 86 -30.12 7.20 1.59
CA LYS A 86 -28.92 6.88 2.38
C LYS A 86 -27.80 6.65 1.35
N ALA A 87 -26.76 7.47 1.40
CA ALA A 87 -25.53 7.17 0.69
C ALA A 87 -24.94 5.90 1.30
N ALA A 88 -24.81 4.85 0.49
CA ALA A 88 -24.07 3.65 0.83
C ALA A 88 -22.57 3.99 0.95
N GLY A 89 -21.90 3.43 1.96
CA GLY A 89 -20.44 3.43 2.05
C GLY A 89 -19.74 4.73 2.48
N SER A 90 -20.13 5.38 3.59
CA SER A 90 -19.20 6.31 4.24
C SER A 90 -18.12 5.55 5.01
N ASN A 91 -16.93 5.41 4.43
CA ASN A 91 -15.75 4.92 5.15
C ASN A 91 -15.41 5.87 6.31
N PRO A 92 -15.13 5.37 7.54
CA PRO A 92 -14.68 6.20 8.66
C PRO A 92 -13.50 7.13 8.34
N LEU A 93 -12.69 6.84 7.32
CA LEU A 93 -11.61 7.74 6.84
C LEU A 93 -12.12 9.05 6.22
N ALA A 94 -13.23 9.03 5.49
CA ALA A 94 -13.86 10.24 4.96
C ALA A 94 -14.45 11.10 6.10
N SER A 95 -14.89 10.47 7.20
CA SER A 95 -15.26 11.16 8.44
C SER A 95 -14.02 11.76 9.09
N ILE A 96 -12.93 11.01 9.29
CA ILE A 96 -11.70 11.48 9.94
C ILE A 96 -11.07 12.67 9.21
N ILE A 97 -11.06 12.67 7.88
CA ILE A 97 -10.58 13.80 7.06
C ILE A 97 -11.58 14.97 7.13
N GLY A 98 -12.89 14.70 7.10
CA GLY A 98 -13.94 15.69 7.32
C GLY A 98 -13.82 16.39 8.68
N ASP A 99 -13.68 15.61 9.75
CA ASP A 99 -13.53 16.05 11.15
C ASP A 99 -12.22 16.82 11.35
N THR A 100 -11.13 16.43 10.67
CA THR A 100 -9.85 17.17 10.74
C THR A 100 -9.95 18.51 10.02
N LEU A 101 -10.62 18.56 8.86
CA LEU A 101 -10.85 19.80 8.12
C LEU A 101 -11.81 20.75 8.84
N GLU A 102 -12.84 20.22 9.51
CA GLU A 102 -13.77 21.00 10.34
C GLU A 102 -13.08 21.50 11.62
N ASN A 103 -12.27 20.68 12.28
CA ASN A 103 -11.50 21.07 13.47
C ASN A 103 -10.36 22.08 13.18
N LEU A 104 -9.79 22.07 11.98
CA LEU A 104 -8.82 23.11 11.55
C LEU A 104 -9.49 24.48 11.31
N THR A 105 -10.82 24.53 11.21
CA THR A 105 -11.59 25.78 11.08
C THR A 105 -12.24 26.24 12.39
N GLY A 106 -12.15 25.46 13.47
CA GLY A 106 -12.80 25.72 14.75
C GLY A 106 -11.85 25.58 15.94
N ILE A 107 -11.07 26.63 16.24
CA ILE A 107 -10.42 26.77 17.54
C ILE A 107 -11.06 27.97 18.25
N ALA A 108 -12.08 27.70 19.07
CA ALA A 108 -12.44 28.49 20.25
C ALA A 108 -13.37 27.72 21.19
N ALA A 109 -12.90 27.57 22.44
CA ALA A 109 -13.62 27.35 23.70
C ALA A 109 -14.21 25.95 24.03
N GLY A 110 -13.89 25.48 25.26
CA GLY A 110 -14.90 24.81 26.11
C GLY A 110 -14.49 23.53 26.86
N GLU A 111 -13.93 23.72 28.05
CA GLU A 111 -13.83 22.90 29.27
C GLU A 111 -14.70 21.62 29.50
N GLY A 112 -14.08 20.62 30.16
CA GLY A 112 -14.47 20.17 31.51
C GLY A 112 -15.49 19.02 31.66
N GLY A 113 -15.08 17.93 32.33
CA GLY A 113 -16.02 16.95 32.93
C GLY A 113 -15.38 15.62 33.33
N SER A 114 -15.08 15.45 34.63
CA SER A 114 -14.75 14.18 35.27
C SER A 114 -16.01 13.39 35.61
N GLU A 115 -15.94 12.06 35.65
CA GLU A 115 -16.50 11.27 36.76
C GLU A 115 -16.02 9.81 36.69
N GLY A 116 -15.70 9.26 37.87
CA GLY A 116 -15.25 7.89 38.07
C GLY A 116 -16.39 6.94 38.45
N GLY A 117 -16.07 5.66 38.51
CA GLY A 117 -16.95 4.64 39.05
C GLY A 117 -16.33 3.24 38.94
N GLU A 118 -15.66 2.80 40.00
CA GLU A 118 -15.34 1.38 40.23
C GLU A 118 -16.63 0.61 40.53
N GLY A 119 -16.86 -0.49 39.81
CA GLY A 119 -17.96 -1.42 40.02
C GLY A 119 -17.48 -2.86 39.85
N ALA A 120 -17.71 -3.67 40.88
CA ALA A 120 -17.24 -5.04 41.04
C ALA A 120 -17.66 -6.01 39.92
N GLN A 121 -16.77 -6.94 39.56
CA GLN A 121 -17.03 -8.03 38.62
C GLN A 121 -17.95 -9.11 39.24
N PRO A 122 -19.06 -9.49 38.57
CA PRO A 122 -19.78 -10.71 38.89
C PRO A 122 -19.17 -11.91 38.13
N ALA A 123 -19.34 -13.10 38.71
CA ALA A 123 -18.79 -14.36 38.22
C ALA A 123 -19.25 -14.71 36.79
N VAL A 124 -18.31 -15.20 35.98
CA VAL A 124 -18.50 -15.57 34.56
C VAL A 124 -19.32 -16.86 34.44
N PRO A 125 -20.46 -16.87 33.72
CA PRO A 125 -21.13 -18.10 33.33
C PRO A 125 -20.33 -18.81 32.24
N THR A 126 -20.16 -20.13 32.37
CA THR A 126 -19.43 -20.95 31.40
C THR A 126 -20.13 -20.88 30.04
N LYS A 127 -19.48 -20.23 29.07
CA LYS A 127 -19.97 -20.00 27.71
C LYS A 127 -20.10 -21.33 26.97
N VAL A 128 -21.32 -21.76 26.67
CA VAL A 128 -21.57 -22.97 25.85
C VAL A 128 -21.38 -22.57 24.39
N LEU A 129 -20.30 -23.04 23.77
CA LEU A 129 -19.99 -22.79 22.36
C LEU A 129 -20.61 -23.88 21.46
N PRO A 130 -21.08 -23.55 20.25
CA PRO A 130 -21.52 -24.53 19.27
C PRO A 130 -20.33 -25.38 18.82
N SER A 131 -20.57 -26.64 18.42
CA SER A 131 -19.52 -27.43 17.75
C SER A 131 -19.14 -26.82 16.40
N LEU A 132 -17.96 -27.15 15.87
CA LEU A 132 -17.51 -26.66 14.56
C LEU A 132 -18.53 -26.98 13.44
N ARG A 133 -19.16 -28.17 13.50
CA ARG A 133 -20.25 -28.55 12.60
C ARG A 133 -21.48 -27.66 12.79
N ARG A 134 -21.89 -27.42 14.04
CA ARG A 134 -23.05 -26.55 14.31
C ARG A 134 -22.79 -25.10 13.88
N PHE A 135 -21.57 -24.61 14.08
CA PHE A 135 -21.14 -23.31 13.59
C PHE A 135 -21.18 -23.24 12.06
N SER A 136 -20.74 -24.29 11.35
CA SER A 136 -20.83 -24.36 9.89
C SER A 136 -22.28 -24.30 9.38
N GLU A 137 -23.22 -24.96 10.08
CA GLU A 137 -24.65 -24.93 9.76
C GLU A 137 -25.23 -23.53 9.95
N MET A 138 -24.85 -22.83 11.03
CA MET A 138 -25.26 -21.44 11.28
C MET A 138 -24.76 -20.51 10.18
N VAL A 139 -23.52 -20.70 9.72
CA VAL A 139 -22.95 -19.91 8.61
C VAL A 139 -23.68 -20.24 7.31
N ALA A 140 -23.95 -21.51 7.02
CA ALA A 140 -24.70 -21.90 5.82
C ALA A 140 -26.14 -21.36 5.82
N GLU A 141 -26.83 -21.36 6.96
CA GLU A 141 -28.17 -20.80 7.13
C GLU A 141 -28.17 -19.29 6.82
N LYS A 142 -27.29 -18.51 7.48
CA LYS A 142 -27.15 -17.07 7.19
C LYS A 142 -26.64 -16.80 5.77
N GLY A 143 -25.81 -17.67 5.20
CA GLY A 143 -25.34 -17.57 3.82
C GLY A 143 -26.44 -17.79 2.78
N SER A 144 -27.41 -18.67 3.07
CA SER A 144 -28.55 -18.90 2.19
C SER A 144 -29.46 -17.67 2.05
N GLU A 145 -29.56 -16.86 3.10
CA GLU A 145 -30.25 -15.55 3.05
C GLU A 145 -29.57 -14.57 2.07
N ARG A 146 -28.27 -14.77 1.82
CA ARG A 146 -27.47 -14.01 0.84
C ARG A 146 -27.35 -14.70 -0.53
N GLY A 147 -28.09 -15.79 -0.74
CA GLY A 147 -28.09 -16.52 -2.01
C GLY A 147 -26.89 -17.46 -2.22
N LEU A 148 -26.13 -17.77 -1.16
CA LEU A 148 -25.04 -18.75 -1.21
C LEU A 148 -25.55 -20.17 -0.96
N SER A 149 -25.02 -21.14 -1.70
CA SER A 149 -25.10 -22.56 -1.30
C SER A 149 -23.78 -22.96 -0.66
N ILE A 150 -23.80 -23.34 0.62
CA ILE A 150 -22.59 -23.65 1.39
C ILE A 150 -22.72 -25.03 2.01
N ARG A 151 -21.74 -25.90 1.74
CA ARG A 151 -21.61 -27.24 2.32
C ARG A 151 -20.37 -27.33 3.21
N TYR A 152 -20.50 -27.91 4.40
CA TYR A 152 -19.36 -28.19 5.27
C TYR A 152 -18.70 -29.53 4.93
N GLU A 153 -17.37 -29.52 4.82
CA GLU A 153 -16.54 -30.71 4.61
C GLU A 153 -15.76 -31.02 5.89
N ALA A 154 -16.16 -32.10 6.57
CA ALA A 154 -15.70 -32.38 7.94
C ALA A 154 -14.25 -32.84 8.03
N GLU A 155 -13.75 -33.57 7.02
CA GLU A 155 -12.37 -34.09 7.01
C GLU A 155 -11.34 -32.95 6.90
N THR A 156 -11.63 -31.97 6.04
CA THR A 156 -10.77 -30.82 5.75
C THR A 156 -11.13 -29.58 6.56
N LYS A 157 -12.26 -29.59 7.27
CA LYS A 157 -12.81 -28.48 8.06
C LYS A 157 -13.04 -27.22 7.22
N ARG A 158 -13.59 -27.40 6.02
CA ARG A 158 -13.81 -26.34 5.03
C ARG A 158 -15.29 -26.07 4.79
N LEU A 159 -15.62 -24.81 4.50
CA LEU A 159 -16.88 -24.44 3.88
C LEU A 159 -16.68 -24.42 2.37
N VAL A 160 -17.38 -25.30 1.67
CA VAL A 160 -17.40 -25.38 0.21
C VAL A 160 -18.59 -24.57 -0.29
N VAL A 161 -18.34 -23.54 -1.09
CA VAL A 161 -19.39 -22.71 -1.70
C VAL A 161 -19.76 -23.33 -3.04
N GLU A 162 -20.95 -23.90 -3.12
CA GLU A 162 -21.45 -24.58 -4.31
C GLU A 162 -21.86 -23.55 -5.37
N LEU A 163 -21.36 -23.73 -6.59
CA LEU A 163 -21.63 -22.84 -7.72
C LEU A 163 -22.96 -23.24 -8.37
N PRO A 164 -23.83 -22.28 -8.75
CA PRO A 164 -25.08 -22.60 -9.43
C PRO A 164 -24.85 -22.99 -10.92
N GLY A 165 -25.43 -24.12 -11.35
CA GLY A 165 -25.46 -24.56 -12.76
C GLY A 165 -24.87 -25.97 -13.00
N PRO A 166 -25.18 -26.62 -14.14
CA PRO A 166 -24.57 -27.91 -14.47
C PRO A 166 -23.08 -27.73 -14.75
N VAL A 167 -22.25 -28.21 -13.83
CA VAL A 167 -20.81 -28.41 -14.09
C VAL A 167 -20.73 -29.35 -15.29
N ALA A 168 -20.13 -28.89 -16.41
CA ALA A 168 -19.96 -29.75 -17.57
C ALA A 168 -19.23 -31.02 -17.11
N PRO A 169 -19.65 -32.23 -17.50
CA PRO A 169 -19.13 -33.49 -16.95
C PRO A 169 -17.63 -33.73 -17.20
N THR A 170 -16.97 -32.83 -17.94
CA THR A 170 -15.54 -32.83 -18.23
C THR A 170 -14.74 -31.74 -17.51
N SER A 171 -15.37 -30.86 -16.70
CA SER A 171 -14.65 -29.86 -15.92
C SER A 171 -14.49 -30.30 -14.47
N HIS A 172 -13.29 -30.76 -14.11
CA HIS A 172 -12.82 -30.82 -12.72
C HIS A 172 -12.59 -29.38 -12.19
N GLN A 173 -13.63 -28.55 -12.15
CA GLN A 173 -13.55 -27.29 -11.40
C GLN A 173 -13.95 -27.60 -9.96
N PRO A 174 -13.01 -27.61 -9.00
CA PRO A 174 -13.35 -27.76 -7.60
C PRO A 174 -14.20 -26.54 -7.17
N HIS A 175 -15.27 -26.80 -6.43
CA HIS A 175 -16.05 -25.74 -5.80
C HIS A 175 -15.12 -24.90 -4.91
N PRO A 176 -15.26 -23.56 -4.93
CA PRO A 176 -14.47 -22.69 -4.05
C PRO A 176 -14.69 -23.05 -2.58
N PHE A 177 -13.66 -22.88 -1.75
CA PHE A 177 -13.76 -23.15 -0.33
C PHE A 177 -13.11 -22.07 0.54
N VAL A 178 -13.52 -22.06 1.81
CA VAL A 178 -12.97 -21.24 2.89
C VAL A 178 -12.63 -22.15 4.07
N ASP A 179 -11.45 -22.00 4.65
CA ASP A 179 -11.08 -22.71 5.87
C ASP A 179 -11.85 -22.17 7.08
N LEU A 180 -12.59 -23.04 7.77
CA LEU A 180 -13.53 -22.63 8.82
C LEU A 180 -12.85 -22.35 10.17
N VAL A 181 -11.73 -23.01 10.44
CA VAL A 181 -11.11 -23.06 11.77
C VAL A 181 -10.69 -21.68 12.31
N PRO A 182 -10.05 -20.78 11.53
CA PRO A 182 -9.67 -19.46 12.03
C PRO A 182 -10.88 -18.64 12.49
N TYR A 183 -11.98 -18.71 11.74
CA TYR A 183 -13.22 -17.97 12.01
C TYR A 183 -13.99 -18.56 13.18
N TYR A 184 -14.00 -19.89 13.33
CA TYR A 184 -14.54 -20.53 14.52
C TYR A 184 -13.76 -20.14 15.79
N ASN A 185 -12.43 -20.07 15.72
CA ASN A 185 -11.61 -19.62 16.84
C ASN A 185 -11.90 -18.16 17.19
N ALA A 186 -12.06 -17.28 16.19
CA ALA A 186 -12.46 -15.88 16.40
C ALA A 186 -13.87 -15.77 17.03
N TYR A 187 -14.82 -16.59 16.57
CA TYR A 187 -16.17 -16.67 17.13
C TYR A 187 -16.19 -17.19 18.58
N ALA A 188 -15.27 -18.09 18.92
CA ALA A 188 -15.15 -18.67 20.26
C ALA A 188 -14.65 -17.63 21.29
N ILE A 189 -13.75 -16.73 20.88
CA ILE A 189 -13.14 -15.72 21.76
C ILE A 189 -13.87 -14.38 21.78
N SER A 190 -14.78 -14.13 20.84
CA SER A 190 -15.59 -12.89 20.82
C SER A 190 -16.48 -12.81 22.07
N GLU A 191 -16.94 -11.62 22.45
CA GLU A 191 -17.90 -11.46 23.55
C GLU A 191 -19.28 -12.07 23.18
N ASP A 192 -20.12 -12.40 24.18
CA ASP A 192 -21.50 -12.87 23.95
C ASP A 192 -22.50 -11.70 23.86
N ASP A 193 -22.06 -10.60 23.28
CA ASP A 193 -22.94 -9.48 22.96
C ASP A 193 -23.59 -9.70 21.58
N ASP A 194 -24.69 -8.99 21.36
CA ASP A 194 -25.56 -9.11 20.18
C ASP A 194 -24.88 -8.69 18.85
N GLY A 195 -23.61 -8.28 18.86
CA GLY A 195 -22.91 -7.75 17.68
C GLY A 195 -21.63 -8.48 17.28
N SER A 196 -20.79 -8.84 18.25
CA SER A 196 -19.41 -9.29 17.98
C SER A 196 -19.34 -10.63 17.24
N ARG A 197 -20.24 -11.56 17.56
CA ARG A 197 -20.35 -12.88 16.91
C ARG A 197 -20.90 -12.79 15.49
N ASP A 198 -21.84 -11.86 15.29
CA ASP A 198 -22.47 -11.62 14.00
C ASP A 198 -21.51 -10.95 13.02
N VAL A 199 -20.58 -10.13 13.51
CA VAL A 199 -19.46 -9.59 12.71
C VAL A 199 -18.59 -10.72 12.17
N VAL A 200 -18.20 -11.69 13.00
CA VAL A 200 -17.37 -12.83 12.57
C VAL A 200 -18.08 -13.68 11.51
N ILE A 201 -19.38 -13.95 11.69
CA ILE A 201 -20.16 -14.69 10.69
C ILE A 201 -20.31 -13.87 9.41
N SER A 202 -20.56 -12.57 9.50
CA SER A 202 -20.64 -11.70 8.32
C SER A 202 -19.33 -11.68 7.54
N GLU A 203 -18.19 -11.52 8.21
CA GLU A 203 -16.86 -11.51 7.57
C GLU A 203 -16.57 -12.83 6.85
N LEU A 204 -16.96 -13.95 7.45
CA LEU A 204 -16.86 -15.27 6.83
C LEU A 204 -17.77 -15.42 5.60
N LEU A 205 -18.97 -14.86 5.63
CA LEU A 205 -19.89 -14.84 4.48
C LEU A 205 -19.39 -13.93 3.35
N ASP A 206 -18.85 -12.77 3.69
CA ASP A 206 -18.23 -11.86 2.71
C ASP A 206 -17.06 -12.57 1.99
N LEU A 207 -16.29 -13.39 2.71
CA LEU A 207 -15.25 -14.22 2.11
C LEU A 207 -15.82 -15.33 1.21
N CYS A 208 -16.92 -15.97 1.60
CA CYS A 208 -17.60 -16.96 0.76
C CYS A 208 -18.15 -16.35 -0.54
N GLU A 209 -18.75 -15.15 -0.46
CA GLU A 209 -19.23 -14.37 -1.62
C GLU A 209 -18.08 -13.97 -2.55
N ALA A 210 -16.97 -13.49 -1.97
CA ALA A 210 -15.80 -13.12 -2.74
C ALA A 210 -15.21 -14.29 -3.54
N LYS A 211 -15.39 -15.53 -3.08
CA LYS A 211 -14.91 -16.74 -3.77
C LYS A 211 -15.76 -17.16 -4.97
N ILE A 212 -16.98 -16.64 -5.11
CA ILE A 212 -17.90 -16.96 -6.22
C ILE A 212 -18.13 -15.79 -7.19
N MET A 213 -17.56 -14.61 -6.94
CA MET A 213 -17.61 -13.51 -7.90
C MET A 213 -16.67 -13.75 -9.10
N PRO A 214 -17.08 -13.45 -10.35
CA PRO A 214 -18.37 -12.93 -10.80
C PRO A 214 -19.19 -13.99 -11.56
N LEU A 215 -20.36 -14.32 -11.01
CA LEU A 215 -21.45 -15.05 -11.68
C LEU A 215 -22.27 -14.12 -12.60
N GLY A 216 -21.62 -13.40 -13.52
CA GLY A 216 -22.30 -12.53 -14.49
C GLY A 216 -21.41 -12.17 -15.68
N THR A 217 -22.03 -11.67 -16.75
CA THR A 217 -21.32 -11.23 -17.97
C THR A 217 -20.52 -9.95 -17.72
N TYR A 218 -19.56 -9.68 -18.62
CA TYR A 218 -18.80 -8.43 -18.54
C TYR A 218 -19.70 -7.19 -18.59
N ASP A 219 -20.72 -7.19 -19.46
CA ASP A 219 -21.63 -6.05 -19.63
C ASP A 219 -22.43 -5.74 -18.37
N GLU A 220 -22.83 -6.77 -17.61
CA GLU A 220 -23.52 -6.61 -16.32
C GLU A 220 -22.59 -6.06 -15.25
N MET A 221 -21.30 -6.41 -15.29
CA MET A 221 -20.33 -6.05 -14.27
C MET A 221 -19.58 -4.74 -14.57
N LYS A 222 -19.51 -4.33 -15.84
CA LYS A 222 -18.74 -3.18 -16.32
C LYS A 222 -19.11 -1.88 -15.60
N SER A 223 -20.38 -1.66 -15.28
CA SER A 223 -20.81 -0.45 -14.55
C SER A 223 -20.41 -0.42 -13.08
N ARG A 224 -20.02 -1.58 -12.52
CA ARG A 224 -19.58 -1.76 -11.13
C ARG A 224 -18.06 -1.78 -10.98
N LEU A 225 -17.33 -1.80 -12.11
CA LEU A 225 -15.88 -1.76 -12.10
C LEU A 225 -15.38 -0.39 -11.69
N VAL A 226 -14.50 -0.37 -10.70
CA VAL A 226 -13.82 0.84 -10.25
C VAL A 226 -12.30 0.62 -10.24
N PRO A 227 -11.52 1.60 -10.73
CA PRO A 227 -10.08 1.55 -10.58
C PRO A 227 -9.69 1.86 -9.13
N ARG A 228 -8.68 1.17 -8.59
CA ARG A 228 -8.07 1.50 -7.30
C ARG A 228 -6.57 1.66 -7.45
N LEU A 229 -6.00 2.63 -6.72
CA LEU A 229 -4.55 2.83 -6.67
C LEU A 229 -3.96 2.12 -5.46
N ARG A 230 -2.82 1.47 -5.68
CA ARG A 230 -2.03 0.77 -4.66
C ARG A 230 -0.55 1.00 -4.91
N LEU A 231 0.23 0.85 -3.84
CA LEU A 231 1.67 0.69 -4.00
C LEU A 231 1.97 -0.70 -4.56
N ALA A 232 2.97 -0.85 -5.41
CA ALA A 232 3.41 -2.17 -5.89
C ALA A 232 3.79 -3.12 -4.74
N SER A 233 4.37 -2.57 -3.66
CA SER A 233 4.71 -3.31 -2.43
C SER A 233 3.51 -4.00 -1.78
N TYR A 234 2.28 -3.53 -2.03
CA TYR A 234 1.08 -4.16 -1.50
C TYR A 234 0.92 -5.60 -2.00
N TYR A 235 1.18 -5.83 -3.29
CA TYR A 235 0.99 -7.14 -3.92
C TYR A 235 2.09 -8.12 -3.53
N GLU A 236 3.33 -7.67 -3.36
CA GLU A 236 4.39 -8.54 -2.84
C GLU A 236 4.11 -9.02 -1.42
N LEU A 237 3.60 -8.13 -0.56
CA LEU A 237 3.20 -8.50 0.79
C LEU A 237 2.01 -9.47 0.77
N PHE A 238 1.08 -9.27 -0.16
CA PHE A 238 -0.06 -10.16 -0.36
C PHE A 238 0.40 -11.55 -0.83
N ASP A 239 1.30 -11.64 -1.82
CA ASP A 239 1.85 -12.89 -2.32
C ASP A 239 2.60 -13.66 -1.22
N MET A 240 3.48 -12.97 -0.47
CA MET A 240 4.15 -13.56 0.70
C MET A 240 3.15 -14.05 1.75
N GLN A 241 2.02 -13.35 1.95
CA GLN A 241 1.00 -13.76 2.90
C GLN A 241 0.24 -15.00 2.44
N CYS A 242 -0.09 -15.09 1.14
CA CYS A 242 -0.67 -16.28 0.53
C CYS A 242 0.29 -17.48 0.64
N GLU A 243 1.57 -17.29 0.34
CA GLU A 243 2.60 -18.32 0.48
C GLU A 243 2.66 -18.83 1.93
N LEU A 244 2.70 -17.94 2.91
CA LEU A 244 2.74 -18.33 4.33
C LEU A 244 1.52 -19.16 4.74
N ARG A 245 0.33 -18.81 4.25
CA ARG A 245 -0.93 -19.55 4.49
C ARG A 245 -1.04 -20.85 3.70
N GLY A 246 -0.26 -21.01 2.63
CA GLY A 246 -0.43 -22.11 1.69
C GLY A 246 -1.67 -21.93 0.81
N ASP A 247 -2.10 -20.68 0.61
CA ASP A 247 -3.19 -20.34 -0.30
C ASP A 247 -2.75 -20.55 -1.76
N ASP A 248 -3.69 -20.88 -2.64
CA ASP A 248 -3.45 -20.89 -4.09
C ASP A 248 -2.98 -19.51 -4.58
N GLU A 249 -2.11 -19.50 -5.58
CA GLU A 249 -1.65 -18.27 -6.23
C GLU A 249 -2.85 -17.49 -6.80
N VAL A 250 -3.00 -16.24 -6.36
CA VAL A 250 -4.02 -15.31 -6.84
C VAL A 250 -3.36 -14.23 -7.66
N VAL A 251 -3.48 -14.33 -8.98
CA VAL A 251 -2.96 -13.30 -9.89
C VAL A 251 -3.92 -12.12 -9.93
N ILE A 252 -3.47 -10.97 -9.41
CA ILE A 252 -4.16 -9.68 -9.50
C ILE A 252 -3.46 -8.83 -10.57
N PRO A 253 -4.06 -8.62 -11.75
CA PRO A 253 -3.46 -7.79 -12.79
C PRO A 253 -3.41 -6.32 -12.37
N THR A 254 -2.30 -5.67 -12.69
CA THR A 254 -2.06 -4.26 -12.37
C THR A 254 -1.44 -3.52 -13.55
N ARG A 255 -1.59 -2.19 -13.58
CA ARG A 255 -0.96 -1.30 -14.57
C ARG A 255 -0.27 -0.13 -13.88
N ASP A 256 0.96 0.15 -14.27
CA ASP A 256 1.71 1.31 -13.76
C ASP A 256 0.99 2.62 -14.08
N VAL A 257 0.82 3.46 -13.06
CA VAL A 257 0.15 4.78 -13.18
C VAL A 257 1.18 5.87 -13.44
N ALA A 258 2.36 5.72 -12.85
CA ALA A 258 3.50 6.61 -12.98
C ALA A 258 4.65 5.91 -13.70
N THR A 259 5.63 6.68 -14.16
CA THR A 259 6.85 6.10 -14.76
C THR A 259 7.74 5.41 -13.74
N SER A 260 7.54 5.64 -12.45
CA SER A 260 8.11 4.78 -11.41
C SER A 260 7.12 3.67 -11.08
N PRO A 261 7.57 2.41 -10.95
CA PRO A 261 6.70 1.24 -10.76
C PRO A 261 6.03 1.20 -9.38
N ASP A 262 6.24 2.21 -8.53
CA ASP A 262 5.77 2.19 -7.15
C ASP A 262 4.26 2.36 -7.03
N LEU A 263 3.59 2.97 -8.01
CA LEU A 263 2.15 3.22 -7.99
C LEU A 263 1.46 2.53 -9.16
N VAL A 264 0.58 1.60 -8.83
CA VAL A 264 -0.16 0.80 -9.80
C VAL A 264 -1.66 0.96 -9.64
N ALA A 265 -2.38 0.75 -10.73
CA ALA A 265 -3.83 0.66 -10.76
C ALA A 265 -4.25 -0.81 -10.85
N GLU A 266 -5.20 -1.19 -10.03
CA GLU A 266 -5.95 -2.45 -10.13
C GLU A 266 -7.43 -2.19 -10.41
N LEU A 267 -8.18 -3.27 -10.62
CA LEU A 267 -9.63 -3.25 -10.73
C LEU A 267 -10.29 -3.83 -9.47
N ALA A 268 -11.42 -3.25 -9.10
CA ALA A 268 -12.32 -3.81 -8.10
C ALA A 268 -13.76 -3.77 -8.60
N LEU A 269 -14.58 -4.68 -8.09
CA LEU A 269 -16.02 -4.65 -8.21
C LEU A 269 -16.59 -4.03 -6.93
N GLU A 270 -17.37 -2.98 -7.11
CA GLU A 270 -18.09 -2.32 -6.02
C GLU A 270 -19.56 -2.74 -6.04
N ASP A 271 -20.09 -3.09 -4.88
CA ASP A 271 -21.51 -3.22 -4.56
C ASP A 271 -21.89 -2.15 -3.52
N ASP A 272 -23.18 -2.05 -3.19
CA ASP A 272 -23.71 -1.17 -2.15
C ASP A 272 -23.05 -1.41 -0.78
N THR A 273 -22.48 -2.60 -0.54
CA THR A 273 -21.91 -2.98 0.76
C THR A 273 -20.51 -3.59 0.70
N THR A 274 -20.05 -4.07 -0.46
CA THR A 274 -18.81 -4.84 -0.57
C THR A 274 -17.92 -4.35 -1.71
N VAL A 275 -16.61 -4.53 -1.53
CA VAL A 275 -15.63 -4.27 -2.58
C VAL A 275 -14.75 -5.49 -2.76
N ALA A 276 -14.84 -6.12 -3.93
CA ALA A 276 -14.07 -7.32 -4.28
C ALA A 276 -12.97 -6.99 -5.28
N THR A 277 -11.75 -7.48 -5.06
CA THR A 277 -10.65 -7.33 -6.02
C THR A 277 -10.92 -8.15 -7.28
N VAL A 278 -10.68 -7.56 -8.46
CA VAL A 278 -10.78 -8.27 -9.74
C VAL A 278 -9.49 -9.03 -10.01
N THR A 279 -9.59 -10.35 -10.10
CA THR A 279 -8.46 -11.24 -10.37
C THR A 279 -8.39 -11.59 -11.86
N ASN A 280 -7.27 -12.19 -12.28
CA ASN A 280 -7.12 -12.70 -13.64
C ASN A 280 -8.18 -13.77 -13.98
N LYS A 281 -8.63 -14.55 -12.99
CA LYS A 281 -9.70 -15.55 -13.19
C LYS A 281 -11.02 -14.90 -13.60
N HIS A 282 -11.36 -13.74 -13.03
CA HIS A 282 -12.58 -13.00 -13.38
C HIS A 282 -12.52 -12.48 -14.81
N LEU A 283 -11.40 -11.90 -15.22
CA LEU A 283 -11.19 -11.37 -16.57
C LEU A 283 -11.26 -12.46 -17.65
N LEU A 284 -10.66 -13.62 -17.37
CA LEU A 284 -10.76 -14.79 -18.25
C LEU A 284 -12.20 -15.31 -18.39
N ALA A 285 -12.95 -15.37 -17.28
CA ALA A 285 -14.36 -15.76 -17.29
C ALA A 285 -15.23 -14.79 -18.11
N TRP A 286 -14.92 -13.49 -18.04
CA TRP A 286 -15.59 -12.44 -18.82
C TRP A 286 -15.14 -12.34 -20.28
N GLY A 287 -14.03 -12.98 -20.66
CA GLY A 287 -13.47 -12.87 -22.00
C GLY A 287 -12.94 -11.47 -22.35
N VAL A 288 -12.48 -10.70 -21.35
CA VAL A 288 -11.98 -9.32 -21.52
C VAL A 288 -10.54 -9.20 -21.03
N SER A 289 -9.73 -8.38 -21.70
CA SER A 289 -8.38 -8.06 -21.21
C SER A 289 -8.43 -7.10 -20.01
N PHE A 290 -7.43 -7.17 -19.13
CA PHE A 290 -7.28 -6.23 -18.02
C PHE A 290 -7.25 -4.77 -18.47
N ASP A 291 -6.45 -4.44 -19.50
CA ASP A 291 -6.32 -3.05 -19.98
C ASP A 291 -7.64 -2.48 -20.47
N GLN A 292 -8.39 -3.25 -21.27
CA GLN A 292 -9.72 -2.85 -21.72
C GLN A 292 -10.66 -2.59 -20.53
N ALA A 293 -10.68 -3.49 -19.55
CA ALA A 293 -11.55 -3.35 -18.39
C ALA A 293 -11.16 -2.15 -17.50
N LEU A 294 -9.87 -1.87 -17.37
CA LEU A 294 -9.36 -0.73 -16.61
C LEU A 294 -9.64 0.59 -17.33
N ASP A 295 -9.51 0.64 -18.66
CA ASP A 295 -9.83 1.82 -19.46
C ASP A 295 -11.33 2.13 -19.43
N ASP A 296 -12.18 1.10 -19.49
CA ASP A 296 -13.62 1.24 -19.31
C ASP A 296 -14.00 1.79 -17.93
N ALA A 297 -13.40 1.26 -16.87
CA ALA A 297 -13.61 1.73 -15.50
C ALA A 297 -13.10 3.17 -15.30
N ALA A 298 -11.93 3.50 -15.87
CA ALA A 298 -11.39 4.86 -15.84
C ALA A 298 -12.24 5.86 -16.63
N ALA A 299 -12.79 5.46 -17.78
CA ALA A 299 -13.71 6.27 -18.57
C ALA A 299 -15.02 6.54 -17.81
N ALA A 300 -15.58 5.51 -17.15
CA ALA A 300 -16.76 5.66 -16.30
C ALA A 300 -16.50 6.62 -15.12
N LEU A 301 -15.35 6.47 -14.46
CA LEU A 301 -14.92 7.39 -13.39
C LEU A 301 -14.77 8.83 -13.91
N ALA A 302 -14.15 9.01 -15.08
CA ALA A 302 -13.99 10.32 -15.70
C ALA A 302 -15.34 10.97 -16.05
N ALA A 303 -16.29 10.21 -16.59
CA ALA A 303 -17.63 10.69 -16.91
C ALA A 303 -18.38 11.21 -15.67
N ARG A 304 -18.32 10.45 -14.56
CA ARG A 304 -18.88 10.85 -13.25
C ARG A 304 -18.18 12.06 -12.62
N THR A 305 -16.97 12.36 -13.06
CA THR A 305 -16.11 13.41 -12.48
C THR A 305 -16.31 14.77 -13.16
N ASN A 306 -16.78 14.79 -14.42
CA ASN A 306 -16.88 16.01 -15.24
C ASN A 306 -18.00 17.00 -14.82
N GLY A 307 -18.79 16.69 -13.78
CA GLY A 307 -20.02 17.44 -13.44
C GLY A 307 -19.89 18.58 -12.41
N ASP A 308 -19.15 18.42 -11.30
CA ASP A 308 -19.61 19.07 -10.05
C ASP A 308 -18.54 19.66 -9.12
N GLY A 309 -17.41 20.19 -9.62
CA GLY A 309 -16.60 21.15 -8.84
C GLY A 309 -16.24 20.73 -7.40
N LYS A 310 -16.08 19.43 -7.11
CA LYS A 310 -15.82 18.91 -5.75
C LYS A 310 -14.35 19.01 -5.33
N TRP A 311 -13.64 19.98 -5.90
CA TRP A 311 -12.31 20.37 -5.48
C TRP A 311 -12.43 21.44 -4.42
N ARG A 312 -11.97 21.16 -3.20
CA ARG A 312 -11.85 22.17 -2.16
C ARG A 312 -10.47 22.78 -2.17
N ALA A 313 -10.37 24.06 -1.79
CA ALA A 313 -9.09 24.64 -1.46
C ALA A 313 -8.48 23.89 -0.28
N VAL A 314 -7.18 23.62 -0.35
CA VAL A 314 -6.44 23.07 0.78
C VAL A 314 -6.42 24.10 1.90
N PRO A 315 -6.69 23.73 3.17
CA PRO A 315 -6.66 24.68 4.30
C PRO A 315 -5.34 25.46 4.34
N GLY A 316 -5.44 26.76 4.66
CA GLY A 316 -4.27 27.65 4.68
C GLY A 316 -3.82 28.15 3.31
N THR A 317 -4.54 27.84 2.22
CA THR A 317 -4.26 28.35 0.88
C THR A 317 -5.39 29.25 0.36
N THR A 318 -5.06 30.26 -0.44
CA THR A 318 -6.07 31.18 -1.01
C THR A 318 -6.59 30.69 -2.36
N LYS A 319 -5.71 30.20 -3.26
CA LYS A 319 -6.00 29.52 -4.55
C LYS A 319 -4.81 28.65 -4.96
N GLY A 320 -5.00 27.71 -5.88
CA GLY A 320 -3.89 26.97 -6.51
C GLY A 320 -3.55 25.61 -5.91
N SER A 321 -4.16 25.27 -4.77
CA SER A 321 -4.03 23.95 -4.13
C SER A 321 -5.40 23.35 -3.87
N TYR A 322 -5.57 22.10 -4.25
CA TYR A 322 -6.85 21.42 -4.36
C TYR A 322 -6.85 20.08 -3.61
N LEU A 323 -7.91 19.82 -2.87
CA LEU A 323 -8.25 18.53 -2.27
C LEU A 323 -9.49 17.97 -2.97
N ALA A 324 -9.39 16.76 -3.49
CA ALA A 324 -10.55 16.03 -4.01
C ALA A 324 -11.47 15.65 -2.85
N GLN A 325 -12.77 15.91 -3.02
CA GLN A 325 -13.80 15.51 -2.07
C GLN A 325 -15.03 15.00 -2.80
N PHE A 326 -14.85 14.02 -3.69
CA PHE A 326 -15.98 13.44 -4.39
C PHE A 326 -16.85 12.58 -3.48
N ARG A 327 -16.25 12.07 -2.38
CA ARG A 327 -16.89 11.29 -1.31
C ARG A 327 -17.59 10.03 -1.83
N ASP A 328 -16.94 9.37 -2.79
CA ASP A 328 -17.41 8.14 -3.42
C ASP A 328 -16.32 7.05 -3.46
N GLY A 329 -15.37 7.09 -2.52
CA GLY A 329 -14.30 6.09 -2.37
C GLY A 329 -13.21 6.11 -3.45
N ALA A 330 -13.42 6.81 -4.57
CA ALA A 330 -12.55 6.79 -5.75
C ALA A 330 -11.70 8.08 -5.92
N ASP A 331 -11.49 8.85 -4.84
CA ASP A 331 -10.80 10.14 -4.90
C ASP A 331 -9.35 9.98 -5.42
N SER A 332 -8.56 9.02 -4.92
CA SER A 332 -7.20 8.77 -5.44
C SER A 332 -7.19 8.35 -6.91
N ALA A 333 -8.12 7.47 -7.29
CA ALA A 333 -8.19 6.89 -8.62
C ALA A 333 -8.47 7.93 -9.71
N ARG A 334 -8.98 9.11 -9.34
CA ARG A 334 -9.09 10.27 -10.24
C ARG A 334 -7.74 10.85 -10.69
N MET A 335 -6.62 10.37 -10.16
CA MET A 335 -5.31 10.55 -10.79
C MET A 335 -5.28 10.00 -12.23
N LEU A 336 -6.07 8.96 -12.54
CA LEU A 336 -6.23 8.45 -13.91
C LEU A 336 -6.96 9.44 -14.84
N CYS A 337 -7.77 10.35 -14.28
CA CYS A 337 -8.52 11.37 -15.01
C CYS A 337 -7.63 12.58 -15.39
N LYS A 338 -6.55 12.33 -16.14
CA LYS A 338 -5.50 13.33 -16.47
C LYS A 338 -6.03 14.63 -17.07
N ALA A 339 -7.09 14.56 -17.88
CA ALA A 339 -7.71 15.75 -18.49
C ALA A 339 -8.33 16.68 -17.42
N MET A 340 -8.90 16.12 -16.34
CA MET A 340 -9.40 16.90 -15.21
C MET A 340 -8.24 17.57 -14.47
N ILE A 341 -7.17 16.82 -14.15
CA ILE A 341 -6.02 17.36 -13.41
C ILE A 341 -5.38 18.54 -14.15
N ARG A 342 -5.27 18.47 -15.48
CA ARG A 342 -4.74 19.58 -16.31
C ARG A 342 -5.61 20.84 -16.30
N LYS A 343 -6.91 20.74 -16.03
CA LYS A 343 -7.83 21.88 -15.97
C LYS A 343 -7.72 22.66 -14.66
N LEU A 344 -7.07 22.10 -13.63
CA LEU A 344 -6.86 22.77 -12.35
C LEU A 344 -5.93 23.98 -12.53
N LYS A 345 -6.30 25.11 -11.92
CA LYS A 345 -5.52 26.36 -12.00
C LYS A 345 -4.41 26.34 -10.97
N VAL A 346 -3.30 25.70 -11.30
CA VAL A 346 -2.08 25.62 -10.47
C VAL A 346 -0.96 26.47 -11.06
N LYS A 347 0.05 26.82 -10.25
CA LYS A 347 1.25 27.55 -10.71
C LYS A 347 2.35 26.58 -11.14
N GLY A 348 2.80 26.66 -12.39
CA GLY A 348 3.71 25.69 -12.97
C GLY A 348 2.99 24.40 -13.39
N ARG A 349 3.63 23.24 -13.21
CA ARG A 349 3.04 21.93 -13.53
C ARG A 349 2.21 21.41 -12.35
N PRO A 350 1.13 20.63 -12.61
CA PRO A 350 0.44 19.92 -11.54
C PRO A 350 1.38 18.98 -10.80
N VAL A 351 1.37 19.09 -9.48
CA VAL A 351 1.99 18.18 -8.53
C VAL A 351 0.85 17.48 -7.78
N VAL A 352 0.84 16.16 -7.80
CA VAL A 352 -0.21 15.28 -7.28
C VAL A 352 0.35 14.45 -6.14
N LEU A 353 -0.37 14.42 -5.02
CA LEU A 353 -0.07 13.57 -3.87
C LEU A 353 -1.26 12.63 -3.65
N VAL A 354 -0.96 11.35 -3.43
CA VAL A 354 -1.96 10.31 -3.19
C VAL A 354 -1.64 9.63 -1.87
N PRO A 355 -1.79 10.29 -0.71
CA PRO A 355 -1.30 9.75 0.57
C PRO A 355 -2.05 8.51 1.03
N ASP A 356 -3.24 8.21 0.49
CA ASP A 356 -3.99 6.96 0.68
C ASP A 356 -4.98 6.79 -0.50
N ARG A 357 -5.64 5.63 -0.58
CA ARG A 357 -6.63 5.25 -1.59
C ARG A 357 -7.81 6.22 -1.71
N GLU A 358 -8.09 7.05 -0.71
CA GLU A 358 -9.24 7.98 -0.72
C GLU A 358 -8.82 9.44 -0.72
N VAL A 359 -7.52 9.73 -0.87
CA VAL A 359 -7.02 11.09 -0.78
C VAL A 359 -6.29 11.46 -2.04
N LEU A 360 -6.73 12.55 -2.67
CA LEU A 360 -6.06 13.14 -3.82
C LEU A 360 -5.88 14.63 -3.58
N LEU A 361 -4.62 15.05 -3.54
CA LEU A 361 -4.20 16.44 -3.39
C LEU A 361 -3.47 16.89 -4.64
N VAL A 362 -3.72 18.11 -5.09
CA VAL A 362 -3.07 18.69 -6.26
C VAL A 362 -2.62 20.12 -5.97
N THR A 363 -1.38 20.47 -6.28
CA THR A 363 -0.86 21.84 -6.20
C THR A 363 0.05 22.14 -7.40
N GLY A 364 0.69 23.31 -7.42
CA GLY A 364 1.62 23.74 -8.46
C GLY A 364 3.08 23.49 -8.10
N SER A 365 3.90 23.08 -9.08
CA SER A 365 5.35 22.90 -8.90
C SER A 365 6.09 24.21 -8.58
N GLU A 366 5.48 25.36 -8.88
CA GLU A 366 6.05 26.70 -8.64
C GLU A 366 5.30 27.46 -7.54
N ASP A 367 4.53 26.74 -6.74
CA ASP A 367 3.74 27.25 -5.60
C ASP A 367 4.33 26.70 -4.28
N PRO A 368 5.41 27.30 -3.73
CA PRO A 368 6.04 26.79 -2.52
C PRO A 368 5.11 26.86 -1.30
N GLU A 369 4.24 27.86 -1.21
CA GLU A 369 3.21 27.94 -0.17
C GLU A 369 2.17 26.82 -0.32
N GLY A 370 1.70 26.57 -1.54
CA GLY A 370 0.80 25.46 -1.85
C GLY A 370 1.40 24.09 -1.56
N LEU A 371 2.66 23.87 -1.95
CA LEU A 371 3.44 22.67 -1.64
C LEU A 371 3.57 22.48 -0.12
N LEU A 372 3.88 23.53 0.62
CA LEU A 372 3.98 23.44 2.08
C LEU A 372 2.64 23.09 2.71
N ALA A 373 1.54 23.68 2.23
CA ALA A 373 0.20 23.41 2.74
C ALA A 373 -0.26 21.96 2.50
N VAL A 374 -0.05 21.42 1.28
CA VAL A 374 -0.41 20.02 0.99
C VAL A 374 0.44 19.04 1.80
N LEU A 375 1.74 19.30 1.96
CA LEU A 375 2.62 18.44 2.75
C LEU A 375 2.27 18.48 4.24
N ASN A 376 1.93 19.65 4.79
CA ASN A 376 1.46 19.78 6.17
C ASN A 376 0.15 19.04 6.40
N LEU A 377 -0.78 19.10 5.43
CA LEU A 377 -2.02 18.33 5.49
C LEU A 377 -1.74 16.82 5.47
N VAL A 378 -0.83 16.36 4.60
CA VAL A 378 -0.42 14.94 4.59
C VAL A 378 0.19 14.55 5.94
N ALA A 379 1.10 15.36 6.49
CA ALA A 379 1.74 15.10 7.77
C ALA A 379 0.73 15.00 8.93
N SER A 380 -0.33 15.82 8.91
CA SER A 380 -1.33 15.85 9.99
C SER A 380 -2.28 14.65 9.97
N ILE A 381 -2.50 14.04 8.80
CA ILE A 381 -3.38 12.87 8.65
C ILE A 381 -2.60 11.55 8.64
N LEU A 382 -1.28 11.57 8.44
CA LEU A 382 -0.47 10.37 8.18
C LEU A 382 -0.62 9.28 9.24
N SER A 383 -0.66 9.65 10.52
CA SER A 383 -0.81 8.69 11.64
C SER A 383 -2.18 8.01 11.68
N ARG A 384 -3.15 8.51 10.92
CA ARG A 384 -4.53 8.00 10.85
C ARG A 384 -4.79 7.21 9.57
N LEU A 385 -3.84 7.20 8.63
CA LEU A 385 -3.98 6.46 7.38
C LEU A 385 -3.56 5.00 7.61
N PRO A 386 -4.40 4.01 7.27
CA PRO A 386 -4.10 2.60 7.53
C PRO A 386 -3.00 2.04 6.63
N SER A 387 -2.79 2.61 5.44
CA SER A 387 -1.77 2.16 4.49
C SER A 387 -1.35 3.32 3.59
N PRO A 388 -0.55 4.26 4.11
CA PRO A 388 -0.26 5.49 3.39
C PRO A 388 0.59 5.23 2.13
N VAL A 389 0.15 5.80 1.02
CA VAL A 389 0.84 5.81 -0.27
C VAL A 389 1.65 7.10 -0.36
N LEU A 390 2.84 7.13 0.22
CA LEU A 390 3.64 8.36 0.29
C LEU A 390 4.50 8.57 -0.96
N GLY A 391 3.86 8.90 -2.07
CA GLY A 391 4.52 9.37 -3.28
C GLY A 391 4.01 10.76 -3.72
N VAL A 392 4.87 11.47 -4.44
CA VAL A 392 4.58 12.79 -5.02
C VAL A 392 4.95 12.75 -6.49
N TRP A 393 4.00 13.08 -7.35
CA TRP A 393 4.18 13.00 -8.80
C TRP A 393 3.87 14.32 -9.47
N THR A 394 4.49 14.58 -10.62
CA THR A 394 4.15 15.71 -11.48
C THR A 394 3.64 15.22 -12.82
N LEU A 395 2.56 15.82 -13.31
CA LEU A 395 2.00 15.51 -14.62
C LEU A 395 2.76 16.30 -15.70
N ASN A 396 3.48 15.60 -16.57
CA ASN A 396 4.22 16.23 -17.66
C ASN A 396 3.30 16.60 -18.85
N LYS A 397 3.83 17.37 -19.81
CA LYS A 397 3.07 17.80 -21.01
C LYS A 397 2.58 16.63 -21.87
N LYS A 398 3.33 15.52 -21.93
CA LYS A 398 2.95 14.28 -22.64
C LYS A 398 1.87 13.48 -21.92
N GLY A 399 1.52 13.83 -20.68
CA GLY A 399 0.51 13.13 -19.89
C GLY A 399 1.02 11.93 -19.10
N HIS A 400 2.31 11.88 -18.81
CA HIS A 400 2.88 10.88 -17.92
C HIS A 400 3.11 11.51 -16.54
N TYR A 401 2.84 10.73 -15.50
CA TYR A 401 3.22 11.07 -14.15
C TYR A 401 4.68 10.68 -13.92
N LEU A 402 5.49 11.65 -13.53
CA LEU A 402 6.89 11.45 -13.15
C LEU A 402 7.03 11.68 -11.65
N PRO A 403 7.95 11.02 -10.93
CA PRO A 403 8.32 11.41 -9.58
C PRO A 403 8.64 12.91 -9.51
N TYR A 404 8.21 13.57 -8.44
CA TYR A 404 8.46 14.99 -8.21
C TYR A 404 9.24 15.18 -6.92
N GLU A 405 10.41 15.80 -7.05
CA GLU A 405 11.20 16.30 -5.92
C GLU A 405 11.18 17.83 -5.94
N PRO A 406 10.82 18.50 -4.82
CA PRO A 406 10.94 19.94 -4.71
C PRO A 406 12.43 20.35 -4.72
N PRO A 407 12.79 21.50 -5.31
CA PRO A 407 14.17 21.93 -5.41
C PRO A 407 14.80 22.12 -4.03
N LYS A 408 16.03 21.62 -3.85
CA LYS A 408 16.84 21.90 -2.66
C LYS A 408 17.11 23.40 -2.59
N PHE A 409 16.80 24.01 -1.45
CA PHE A 409 17.16 25.41 -1.24
C PHE A 409 18.66 25.51 -0.95
N ASP A 410 19.42 26.08 -1.89
CA ASP A 410 20.88 26.21 -1.82
C ASP A 410 21.35 27.46 -1.05
N GLY A 411 20.42 28.26 -0.52
CA GLY A 411 20.72 29.51 0.16
C GLY A 411 21.28 30.62 -0.73
N LYS A 412 21.44 30.39 -2.03
CA LYS A 412 22.09 31.31 -2.98
C LYS A 412 21.14 31.81 -4.07
N SER A 413 20.00 31.15 -4.28
CA SER A 413 18.99 31.54 -5.26
C SER A 413 17.91 32.48 -4.70
N SER A 414 18.28 33.70 -4.33
CA SER A 414 17.37 34.86 -4.44
C SER A 414 18.17 36.11 -4.79
N GLY A 415 18.59 36.19 -6.05
CA GLY A 415 18.95 37.46 -6.66
C GLY A 415 17.72 38.36 -6.69
N GLY A 416 17.55 39.20 -5.67
CA GLY A 416 16.51 40.23 -5.63
C GLY A 416 15.98 40.50 -4.22
N GLY A 417 16.60 41.45 -3.51
CA GLY A 417 15.99 42.13 -2.36
C GLY A 417 16.40 41.60 -0.98
N ALA A 418 17.66 41.80 -0.60
CA ALA A 418 18.03 41.83 0.81
C ALA A 418 17.38 43.07 1.46
N SER A 419 16.19 42.90 2.02
CA SER A 419 15.61 43.84 2.98
C SER A 419 16.05 43.40 4.37
N SER A 420 16.94 44.22 4.95
CA SER A 420 17.48 44.21 6.31
C SER A 420 16.64 43.49 7.38
N ALA A 421 17.20 42.41 7.93
CA ALA A 421 16.84 41.94 9.26
C ALA A 421 17.61 42.77 10.30
N SER A 422 16.93 43.73 10.92
CA SER A 422 17.37 44.32 12.19
C SER A 422 17.14 43.31 13.31
N GLY A 423 18.14 43.16 14.17
CA GLY A 423 18.29 42.05 15.10
C GLY A 423 17.33 42.03 16.31
N GLY A 424 17.19 40.82 16.84
CA GLY A 424 16.74 40.51 18.18
C GLY A 424 17.43 39.21 18.61
N ALA A 425 18.25 39.29 19.65
CA ALA A 425 18.85 38.12 20.30
C ALA A 425 17.71 37.20 20.81
N ASP A 426 17.88 35.89 20.64
CA ASP A 426 16.92 34.78 20.89
C ASP A 426 15.95 34.40 19.76
N GLY A 427 16.00 35.05 18.60
CA GLY A 427 15.22 34.63 17.43
C GLY A 427 15.91 33.51 16.63
N VAL A 428 15.44 32.26 16.74
CA VAL A 428 15.74 31.26 15.70
C VAL A 428 15.15 31.78 14.39
N ALA A 429 16.00 32.20 13.46
CA ALA A 429 15.55 32.74 12.18
C ALA A 429 14.63 31.73 11.48
N GLU A 430 13.40 32.15 11.18
CA GLU A 430 12.42 31.29 10.55
C GLU A 430 12.92 30.83 9.17
N LEU A 431 12.93 29.51 8.94
CA LEU A 431 13.41 28.95 7.68
C LEU A 431 12.58 29.44 6.48
N PRO A 432 13.21 29.75 5.32
CA PRO A 432 12.48 30.05 4.09
C PRO A 432 11.50 28.94 3.71
N VAL A 433 10.34 29.31 3.14
CA VAL A 433 9.29 28.36 2.74
C VAL A 433 9.84 27.25 1.82
N PRO A 434 10.65 27.51 0.77
CA PRO A 434 11.22 26.45 -0.06
C PRO A 434 12.05 25.43 0.74
N THR A 435 12.81 25.89 1.74
CA THR A 435 13.57 25.00 2.63
C THR A 435 12.64 24.13 3.47
N LYS A 436 11.57 24.71 4.03
CA LYS A 436 10.55 23.96 4.78
C LYS A 436 9.86 22.91 3.91
N VAL A 437 9.53 23.25 2.66
CA VAL A 437 8.95 22.32 1.68
C VAL A 437 9.88 21.14 1.45
N TYR A 438 11.16 21.40 1.14
CA TYR A 438 12.12 20.33 0.87
C TYR A 438 12.33 19.42 2.09
N LEU A 439 12.53 20.00 3.28
CA LEU A 439 12.74 19.22 4.51
C LEU A 439 11.50 18.37 4.87
N LEU A 440 10.30 18.94 4.77
CA LEU A 440 9.06 18.23 5.07
C LEU A 440 8.77 17.13 4.03
N TYR A 441 8.96 17.44 2.75
CA TYR A 441 8.86 16.46 1.67
C TYR A 441 9.80 15.27 1.93
N LYS A 442 11.08 15.55 2.16
CA LYS A 442 12.10 14.52 2.39
C LYS A 442 11.74 13.68 3.62
N ASN A 443 11.34 14.32 4.72
CA ASN A 443 10.92 13.61 5.93
C ASN A 443 9.75 12.65 5.67
N LEU A 444 8.70 13.12 4.97
CA LEU A 444 7.51 12.31 4.68
C LEU A 444 7.83 11.14 3.75
N VAL A 445 8.49 11.39 2.62
CA VAL A 445 8.84 10.35 1.65
C VAL A 445 9.80 9.32 2.27
N THR A 446 10.83 9.77 2.98
CA THR A 446 11.79 8.88 3.65
C THR A 446 11.15 8.03 4.74
N ARG A 447 10.20 8.57 5.52
CA ARG A 447 9.46 7.77 6.51
C ARG A 447 8.52 6.77 5.83
N GLY A 448 7.86 7.19 4.74
CA GLY A 448 6.99 6.32 3.95
C GLY A 448 7.73 5.11 3.40
N ILE A 449 8.87 5.32 2.74
CA ILE A 449 9.68 4.20 2.21
C ILE A 449 10.25 3.34 3.33
N GLY A 450 10.60 3.93 4.48
CA GLY A 450 11.02 3.18 5.67
C GLY A 450 9.95 2.23 6.22
N GLN A 451 8.67 2.66 6.22
CA GLN A 451 7.55 1.79 6.58
C GLN A 451 7.38 0.63 5.58
N GLN A 452 7.57 0.89 4.29
CA GLN A 452 7.51 -0.17 3.27
C GLN A 452 8.61 -1.22 3.47
N TYR A 453 9.87 -0.80 3.64
CA TYR A 453 10.97 -1.72 3.95
C TYR A 453 10.75 -2.49 5.25
N HIS A 454 10.15 -1.86 6.27
CA HIS A 454 9.83 -2.51 7.52
C HIS A 454 8.79 -3.63 7.33
N SER A 455 7.67 -3.34 6.66
CA SER A 455 6.63 -4.32 6.36
C SER A 455 7.16 -5.46 5.50
N GLN A 456 7.97 -5.14 4.49
CA GLN A 456 8.61 -6.11 3.61
C GLN A 456 9.58 -7.01 4.39
N LYS A 457 10.48 -6.45 5.21
CA LYS A 457 11.38 -7.24 6.07
C LYS A 457 10.60 -8.20 6.96
N LYS A 458 9.54 -7.73 7.61
CA LYS A 458 8.71 -8.56 8.50
C LYS A 458 8.10 -9.77 7.78
N MET A 459 7.70 -9.61 6.52
CA MET A 459 7.17 -10.72 5.72
C MET A 459 8.29 -11.63 5.21
N LEU A 460 9.39 -11.07 4.71
CA LEU A 460 10.56 -11.83 4.26
C LEU A 460 11.16 -12.68 5.39
N ASP A 461 11.27 -12.14 6.62
CA ASP A 461 11.77 -12.90 7.77
C ASP A 461 10.91 -14.16 8.00
N LYS A 462 9.58 -14.04 7.92
CA LYS A 462 8.66 -15.17 8.11
C LYS A 462 8.72 -16.18 6.98
N VAL A 463 8.81 -15.70 5.73
CA VAL A 463 8.93 -16.57 4.55
C VAL A 463 10.25 -17.33 4.60
N ASN A 464 11.34 -16.64 4.93
CA ASN A 464 12.66 -17.25 5.09
C ASN A 464 12.69 -18.27 6.24
N GLU A 465 12.04 -17.97 7.37
CA GLU A 465 11.89 -18.92 8.47
C GLU A 465 11.10 -20.18 8.05
N LYS A 466 9.97 -20.01 7.36
CA LYS A 466 9.15 -21.11 6.84
C LYS A 466 9.92 -21.99 5.84
N ASN A 467 10.74 -21.37 4.99
CA ASN A 467 11.47 -22.03 3.91
C ASN A 467 12.90 -22.44 4.30
N GLU A 468 13.29 -22.26 5.58
CA GLU A 468 14.64 -22.52 6.10
C GLU A 468 15.77 -21.80 5.34
N VAL A 469 15.46 -20.63 4.76
CA VAL A 469 16.40 -19.80 4.00
C VAL A 469 17.18 -18.90 4.95
N LYS A 470 18.51 -18.94 4.88
CA LYS A 470 19.42 -18.17 5.76
C LYS A 470 19.80 -16.80 5.19
N VAL A 471 18.91 -16.17 4.44
CA VAL A 471 19.08 -14.82 3.90
C VAL A 471 18.53 -13.81 4.89
N MET A 472 19.29 -12.76 5.20
CA MET A 472 18.90 -11.73 6.16
C MET A 472 18.47 -10.44 5.44
N PRO A 473 17.17 -10.08 5.43
CA PRO A 473 16.75 -8.77 4.96
C PRO A 473 17.20 -7.70 5.95
N ALA A 474 18.07 -6.79 5.50
CA ALA A 474 18.62 -5.74 6.35
C ALA A 474 17.56 -4.67 6.67
N THR A 475 17.68 -4.07 7.84
CA THR A 475 16.81 -2.97 8.29
C THR A 475 17.29 -1.65 7.69
N MET A 476 16.37 -0.91 7.07
CA MET A 476 16.58 0.51 6.79
C MET A 476 16.28 1.31 8.06
N THR A 477 17.21 2.16 8.47
CA THR A 477 17.05 3.06 9.60
C THR A 477 17.00 4.50 9.12
N VAL A 478 16.03 5.26 9.60
CA VAL A 478 15.92 6.70 9.35
C VAL A 478 16.47 7.44 10.57
N MET A 479 17.40 8.34 10.35
CA MET A 479 17.93 9.25 11.35
C MET A 479 17.60 10.69 10.97
N GLN A 480 17.25 11.50 11.95
CA GLN A 480 17.00 12.92 11.75
C GLN A 480 18.12 13.72 12.42
N HIS A 481 18.72 14.64 11.68
CA HIS A 481 19.71 15.55 12.22
C HIS A 481 19.02 16.46 13.26
N PRO A 482 19.48 16.50 14.52
CA PRO A 482 18.80 17.23 15.60
C PRO A 482 18.75 18.75 15.38
N LYS A 483 19.79 19.36 14.79
CA LYS A 483 19.84 20.80 14.48
C LYS A 483 19.16 21.21 13.16
N THR A 484 19.34 20.47 12.08
CA THR A 484 18.84 20.89 10.75
C THR A 484 17.45 20.32 10.42
N GLY A 485 17.03 19.27 11.12
CA GLY A 485 15.79 18.55 10.84
C GLY A 485 15.84 17.69 9.57
N ASP A 486 16.98 17.68 8.86
CA ASP A 486 17.19 16.85 7.68
C ASP A 486 17.18 15.36 8.06
N VAL A 487 16.75 14.51 7.15
CA VAL A 487 16.72 13.06 7.35
C VAL A 487 17.78 12.38 6.51
N ILE A 488 18.42 11.36 7.08
CA ILE A 488 19.36 10.49 6.40
C ILE A 488 19.02 9.04 6.72
N THR A 489 19.19 8.18 5.74
CA THR A 489 18.91 6.75 5.86
C THR A 489 20.18 5.95 5.85
N TYR A 490 20.20 4.88 6.63
CA TYR A 490 21.30 3.93 6.59
C TYR A 490 20.84 2.50 6.79
N CYS A 491 21.62 1.55 6.28
CA CYS A 491 21.53 0.15 6.66
C CYS A 491 22.91 -0.38 7.09
N ILE A 492 22.93 -1.60 7.63
CA ILE A 492 24.16 -2.27 8.05
C ILE A 492 24.34 -3.49 7.17
N TRP A 493 25.51 -3.61 6.55
CA TRP A 493 25.96 -4.82 5.87
C TRP A 493 27.01 -5.51 6.73
N GLN A 494 26.69 -6.71 7.18
CA GLN A 494 27.56 -7.49 8.06
C GLN A 494 28.40 -8.48 7.25
N LEU A 495 29.70 -8.52 7.54
CA LEU A 495 30.63 -9.51 6.99
C LEU A 495 30.17 -10.94 7.34
N GLY A 496 30.20 -11.83 6.36
CA GLY A 496 29.87 -13.25 6.52
C GLY A 496 28.38 -13.56 6.58
N THR A 497 27.52 -12.61 6.20
CA THR A 497 26.07 -12.77 6.17
C THR A 497 25.56 -12.64 4.73
N GLU A 498 24.73 -13.60 4.30
CA GLU A 498 23.94 -13.46 3.07
C GLU A 498 22.79 -12.48 3.34
N ALA A 499 22.77 -11.34 2.65
CA ALA A 499 21.92 -10.21 3.01
C ALA A 499 21.11 -9.67 1.82
N LEU A 500 19.92 -9.14 2.12
CA LEU A 500 19.15 -8.31 1.19
C LEU A 500 19.16 -6.86 1.69
N LEU A 501 20.02 -6.03 1.09
CA LEU A 501 20.20 -4.64 1.50
C LEU A 501 19.10 -3.73 0.92
N PRO A 502 18.43 -2.92 1.75
CA PRO A 502 17.56 -1.87 1.23
C PRO A 502 18.40 -0.73 0.62
N VAL A 503 17.83 -0.02 -0.35
CA VAL A 503 18.41 1.22 -0.87
C VAL A 503 18.33 2.31 0.21
N THR A 504 19.48 2.88 0.57
CA THR A 504 19.63 3.90 1.62
C THR A 504 20.64 4.97 1.19
N ASP A 505 20.84 6.03 1.98
CA ASP A 505 21.86 7.04 1.70
C ASP A 505 23.27 6.50 2.03
N ILE A 506 23.37 5.74 3.13
CA ILE A 506 24.64 5.22 3.67
C ILE A 506 24.54 3.73 3.99
N VAL A 507 25.57 2.97 3.62
CA VAL A 507 25.77 1.61 4.14
C VAL A 507 26.90 1.62 5.17
N LEU A 508 26.60 1.14 6.38
CA LEU A 508 27.60 0.87 7.40
C LEU A 508 28.15 -0.55 7.22
N LEU A 509 29.46 -0.67 7.05
CA LEU A 509 30.15 -1.94 6.88
C LEU A 509 30.58 -2.45 8.25
N CYS A 510 30.03 -3.60 8.64
CA CYS A 510 30.20 -4.16 9.97
C CYS A 510 31.00 -5.47 9.93
N ASN A 511 32.13 -5.52 10.63
CA ASN A 511 32.80 -6.76 10.98
C ASN A 511 32.50 -7.09 12.46
N PRO A 512 31.62 -8.07 12.74
CA PRO A 512 31.24 -8.42 14.11
C PRO A 512 32.41 -9.02 14.92
N GLU A 513 33.47 -9.51 14.28
CA GLU A 513 34.66 -10.04 14.98
C GLU A 513 35.54 -8.91 15.56
N ASN A 514 35.43 -7.68 15.04
CA ASN A 514 36.17 -6.53 15.56
C ASN A 514 35.38 -5.78 16.64
N LEU A 515 35.29 -6.35 17.83
CA LEU A 515 34.43 -5.82 18.91
C LEU A 515 34.76 -4.40 19.36
N ALA A 516 36.04 -4.01 19.31
CA ALA A 516 36.45 -2.66 19.68
C ALA A 516 35.94 -1.62 18.68
N ARG A 517 35.89 -1.98 17.39
CA ARG A 517 35.42 -1.14 16.28
C ARG A 517 34.68 -2.01 15.25
N PRO A 518 33.41 -2.37 15.52
CA PRO A 518 32.68 -3.29 14.65
C PRO A 518 32.34 -2.64 13.30
N ILE A 519 32.11 -1.32 13.28
CA ILE A 519 32.06 -0.58 12.03
C ILE A 519 33.48 -0.40 11.50
N VAL A 520 33.78 -1.12 10.42
CA VAL A 520 35.09 -1.09 9.74
C VAL A 520 35.12 -0.06 8.61
N GLY A 521 33.96 0.41 8.18
CA GLY A 521 33.83 1.50 7.21
C GLY A 521 32.39 1.93 6.98
N GLN A 522 32.24 2.95 6.15
CA GLN A 522 30.94 3.42 5.67
C GLN A 522 31.09 3.93 4.23
N ALA A 523 30.01 3.93 3.48
CA ALA A 523 29.98 4.38 2.10
C ALA A 523 28.61 4.95 1.72
N PRO A 524 28.54 5.97 0.86
CA PRO A 524 27.32 6.26 0.12
C PRO A 524 26.85 5.01 -0.65
N PHE A 525 25.55 4.74 -0.65
CA PHE A 525 25.01 3.51 -1.23
C PHE A 525 25.37 3.35 -2.71
N ASP A 526 25.17 4.40 -3.52
CA ASP A 526 25.44 4.35 -4.95
C ASP A 526 26.91 4.05 -5.25
N LEU A 527 27.83 4.67 -4.52
CA LEU A 527 29.27 4.43 -4.66
C LEU A 527 29.64 3.00 -4.25
N LEU A 528 29.02 2.47 -3.19
CA LEU A 528 29.23 1.09 -2.78
C LEU A 528 28.74 0.12 -3.85
N MET A 529 27.54 0.32 -4.38
CA MET A 529 26.98 -0.53 -5.44
C MET A 529 27.82 -0.45 -6.72
N GLU A 530 28.37 0.71 -7.07
CA GLU A 530 29.31 0.86 -8.20
C GLU A 530 30.56 0.00 -8.00
N VAL A 531 31.19 0.10 -6.83
CA VAL A 531 32.42 -0.65 -6.49
C VAL A 531 32.17 -2.15 -6.38
N MET A 532 30.97 -2.56 -5.95
CA MET A 532 30.60 -3.96 -5.72
C MET A 532 29.77 -4.58 -6.85
N SER A 533 29.64 -3.91 -7.99
CA SER A 533 28.71 -4.27 -9.09
C SER A 533 28.84 -5.71 -9.62
N ASP A 534 30.03 -6.31 -9.55
CA ASP A 534 30.26 -7.71 -9.97
C ASP A 534 29.81 -8.76 -8.93
N GLY A 535 29.49 -8.33 -7.70
CA GLY A 535 29.19 -9.23 -6.57
C GLY A 535 27.82 -9.03 -5.94
N VAL A 536 27.04 -8.02 -6.37
CA VAL A 536 25.70 -7.75 -5.85
C VAL A 536 24.69 -7.67 -6.98
N GLU A 537 23.47 -8.13 -6.72
CA GLU A 537 22.41 -8.14 -7.73
C GLU A 537 21.18 -7.38 -7.24
N LEU A 538 20.59 -6.55 -8.09
CA LEU A 538 19.31 -5.92 -7.83
C LEU A 538 18.19 -6.97 -7.88
N VAL A 539 17.56 -7.22 -6.75
CA VAL A 539 16.35 -8.04 -6.67
C VAL A 539 15.15 -7.14 -6.97
N PRO A 540 14.29 -7.50 -7.94
CA PRO A 540 13.15 -6.69 -8.36
C PRO A 540 11.97 -6.79 -7.38
N THR A 541 12.23 -6.55 -6.09
CA THR A 541 11.22 -6.38 -5.05
C THR A 541 10.75 -4.92 -4.97
N HIS A 542 9.68 -4.66 -4.23
CA HIS A 542 9.08 -3.36 -3.98
C HIS A 542 8.94 -3.11 -2.46
N PRO A 543 9.77 -2.22 -1.87
CA PRO A 543 10.89 -1.53 -2.51
C PRO A 543 12.04 -2.48 -2.90
N PRO A 544 12.94 -2.08 -3.81
CA PRO A 544 14.03 -2.91 -4.29
C PRO A 544 15.05 -3.22 -3.20
N ARG A 545 15.67 -4.41 -3.29
CA ARG A 545 16.79 -4.80 -2.45
C ARG A 545 17.94 -5.31 -3.28
N TYR A 546 19.15 -5.19 -2.76
CA TYR A 546 20.33 -5.79 -3.37
C TYR A 546 20.69 -7.09 -2.65
N SER A 547 20.76 -8.18 -3.40
CA SER A 547 21.28 -9.46 -2.94
C SER A 547 22.78 -9.37 -2.79
N CYS A 548 23.25 -9.67 -1.58
CA CYS A 548 24.64 -9.66 -1.18
C CYS A 548 25.00 -11.07 -0.69
N PRO A 549 25.63 -11.90 -1.53
CA PRO A 549 26.02 -13.25 -1.15
C PRO A 549 26.96 -13.27 0.06
N LYS A 550 26.95 -14.37 0.81
CA LYS A 550 27.71 -14.52 2.05
C LYS A 550 29.21 -14.24 1.91
N ASP A 551 29.79 -14.67 0.79
CA ASP A 551 31.23 -14.57 0.51
C ASP A 551 31.61 -13.25 -0.19
N VAL A 552 30.63 -12.36 -0.40
CA VAL A 552 30.85 -11.04 -0.99
C VAL A 552 30.86 -10.00 0.12
N PHE A 553 31.98 -9.28 0.24
CA PHE A 553 32.12 -8.12 1.11
C PHE A 553 33.26 -7.23 0.61
N PRO A 554 33.22 -5.89 0.80
CA PRO A 554 34.30 -5.02 0.38
C PRO A 554 35.65 -5.39 1.04
N THR A 555 36.72 -5.46 0.25
CA THR A 555 38.09 -5.69 0.77
C THR A 555 38.56 -4.50 1.61
N PRO A 556 39.56 -4.65 2.50
CA PRO A 556 40.12 -3.53 3.25
C PRO A 556 40.53 -2.33 2.38
N GLU A 557 41.10 -2.57 1.20
CA GLU A 557 41.49 -1.53 0.25
C GLU A 557 40.26 -0.83 -0.35
N GLN A 558 39.22 -1.60 -0.70
CA GLN A 558 37.94 -1.04 -1.15
C GLN A 558 37.29 -0.21 -0.04
N ILE A 559 37.31 -0.68 1.21
CA ILE A 559 36.77 0.05 2.36
C ILE A 559 37.48 1.40 2.55
N VAL A 560 38.81 1.42 2.49
CA VAL A 560 39.59 2.67 2.57
C VAL A 560 39.22 3.62 1.43
N ARG A 561 39.08 3.10 0.20
CA ARG A 561 38.65 3.89 -0.96
C ARG A 561 37.24 4.46 -0.80
N LEU A 562 36.32 3.67 -0.27
CA LEU A 562 34.91 4.04 -0.07
C LEU A 562 34.75 5.07 1.06
N SER A 563 35.48 4.91 2.15
CA SER A 563 35.41 5.79 3.33
C SER A 563 36.24 7.07 3.20
N GLY A 564 37.18 7.14 2.25
CA GLY A 564 38.22 8.18 2.14
C GLY A 564 37.78 9.62 1.85
N SER A 565 36.48 9.89 1.69
CA SER A 565 35.96 11.25 1.41
C SER A 565 34.63 11.57 2.09
N PHE A 566 34.06 10.64 2.85
CA PHE A 566 32.74 10.77 3.45
C PHE A 566 32.83 10.63 4.97
N GLU A 567 32.98 11.75 5.66
CA GLU A 567 32.64 11.84 7.08
C GLU A 567 31.16 12.21 7.21
N ALA A 568 30.39 11.35 7.89
CA ALA A 568 29.06 11.67 8.38
C ALA A 568 29.14 11.80 9.90
N PRO A 569 29.50 12.98 10.46
CA PRO A 569 29.63 13.18 11.91
C PRO A 569 28.37 12.78 12.67
N GLU A 570 27.22 12.90 12.04
CA GLU A 570 25.89 12.54 12.54
C GLU A 570 25.75 11.04 12.82
N MET A 571 26.52 10.19 12.14
CA MET A 571 26.47 8.73 12.28
C MET A 571 27.31 8.20 13.46
N LYS A 572 28.06 9.05 14.16
CA LYS A 572 28.87 8.66 15.32
C LYS A 572 28.02 7.99 16.41
N ASP A 573 26.84 8.55 16.69
CA ASP A 573 25.94 8.02 17.71
C ASP A 573 25.33 6.67 17.30
N ALA A 574 25.05 6.48 16.01
CA ALA A 574 24.58 5.21 15.47
C ALA A 574 25.65 4.13 15.59
N ALA A 575 26.90 4.45 15.25
CA ALA A 575 28.03 3.54 15.39
C ALA A 575 28.30 3.14 16.85
N ILE A 576 28.17 4.09 17.79
CA ILE A 576 28.27 3.82 19.24
C ILE A 576 27.16 2.87 19.68
N LYS A 577 25.90 3.17 19.38
CA LYS A 577 24.75 2.33 19.75
C LYS A 577 24.87 0.91 19.19
N LEU A 578 25.30 0.77 17.94
CA LEU A 578 25.48 -0.53 17.31
C LEU A 578 26.56 -1.37 18.00
N ARG A 579 27.71 -0.75 18.33
CA ARG A 579 28.78 -1.41 19.08
C ARG A 579 28.30 -1.90 20.44
N ASP A 580 27.55 -1.07 21.17
CA ASP A 580 27.04 -1.43 22.49
C ASP A 580 26.02 -2.59 22.40
N MET A 581 25.18 -2.60 21.36
CA MET A 581 24.24 -3.70 21.06
C MET A 581 24.97 -5.02 20.74
N LEU A 582 25.98 -5.00 19.86
CA LEU A 582 26.75 -6.20 19.50
C LEU A 582 27.52 -6.77 20.71
N THR A 583 28.12 -5.89 21.51
CA THR A 583 28.80 -6.28 22.76
C THR A 583 27.83 -6.96 23.74
N THR A 584 26.59 -6.47 23.82
CA THR A 584 25.54 -7.06 24.66
C THR A 584 25.11 -8.43 24.14
N ALA A 585 24.90 -8.56 22.81
CA ALA A 585 24.52 -9.81 22.18
C ALA A 585 25.59 -10.91 22.35
N GLN A 586 26.87 -10.56 22.23
CA GLN A 586 27.96 -11.50 22.47
C GLN A 586 28.00 -11.99 23.92
N ARG A 587 27.89 -11.08 24.89
CA ARG A 587 27.84 -11.45 26.31
C ARG A 587 26.65 -12.36 26.63
N ALA A 588 25.54 -12.23 25.90
CA ALA A 588 24.39 -13.12 26.04
C ALA A 588 24.70 -14.52 25.48
N ARG A 589 25.35 -14.61 24.31
CA ARG A 589 25.80 -15.89 23.73
C ARG A 589 26.80 -16.61 24.61
N GLU A 590 27.83 -15.92 25.10
CA GLU A 590 28.85 -16.49 25.99
C GLU A 590 28.22 -17.03 27.29
N ARG A 591 27.19 -16.36 27.83
CA ARG A 591 26.44 -16.88 28.99
C ARG A 591 25.63 -18.13 28.65
N GLN A 592 24.99 -18.15 27.49
CA GLN A 592 24.19 -19.28 27.04
C GLN A 592 25.08 -20.51 26.77
N GLU A 593 26.20 -20.33 26.07
CA GLU A 593 27.20 -21.39 25.86
C GLU A 593 27.79 -21.90 27.17
N PHE A 594 28.07 -21.01 28.14
CA PHE A 594 28.50 -21.42 29.47
C PHE A 594 27.42 -22.24 30.19
N GLN A 595 26.15 -21.82 30.12
CA GLN A 595 25.03 -22.58 30.71
C GLN A 595 24.84 -23.95 30.06
N ASP A 596 24.92 -24.03 28.73
CA ASP A 596 24.80 -25.27 27.98
C ASP A 596 26.00 -26.20 28.19
N SER A 597 27.18 -25.68 28.54
CA SER A 597 28.38 -26.48 28.86
C SER A 597 28.41 -27.03 30.30
N VAL A 598 27.58 -26.49 31.18
CA VAL A 598 27.49 -26.87 32.60
C VAL A 598 26.31 -27.84 32.86
N MET A 599 25.39 -27.94 31.91
CA MET A 599 24.31 -28.95 31.85
C MET A 599 24.79 -30.20 31.11
#